data_AF-A0A9W8FYZ3-F1
#
_entry.id   AF-A0A9W8FYZ3-F1
#
_cell.length_a   1.000
_cell.length_b   1.000
_cell.length_c   1.000
_cell.angle_alpha   90.00
_cell.angle_beta   90.00
_cell.angle_gamma   90.00
#
_symmetry.space_group_name_H-M   'P 1'
#
loop_
_entity.id
_entity.type
_entity.pdbx_description
1 polymer ?
#
loop_
_entity_poly.entity_id
_entity_poly.type
_entity_poly.pdbx_seq_one_letter_code
_entity_poly.pdbx_strand_id
1 'polypeptide(L)'
;MYVVVVSNMMYTMYKASSPSREEYKEYSHELSPGWMFGRMVDLSDGQWSIFRSNLPAFTCAMLAYVVLNRILRPAVARLFGQNGNSSPKTTQVILALLFPCVYGTLFVVMLSGTSIAFILGLTAGNYFIAKAFGGRRWAPLLFWAYNMAMLFSNEHFKGYEFGRIAEGLAWLDEWRGILRRWDVTFNLTMLRMVSFSMDYHWRVCQERALSPQQIDAMSANPKSEKDRIEHSCLATDYSFANYWAYLTYPPLYLTGPIISFNNFIAQSRYPSPTLSQKTTVIYGARLVASILLMELILHTVYCVAISKWGHWEAFSVYEISLIGYMRLSFIWLKLLVIWRFARFWAMADGLETVENMRRCMSNNYSLQQFWRDWHCSYNKWLVRYIYIPLGGRKTSSWNTFVVFTFVALWHDLSMRLLQWAWLIALLFMPEALATWFFNRPKWTRKPYFRFICSLGGALNIIAMMIANLVGFGDDSVTGMIDKIFSHQGIGFLIITYFLLNMHLQVMFELREHEYRKEYSLMAADSAIASDASGHGEHGTGTQFEMSPRNGADSSDGNNSSTPYSATKSRRKNSNTADSGLSSPHHVESLTKRQRPLH
;
A
#
# COMPACT_ATOMS: atom_id res chain seq x y z
N MET A 1 -32.03 8.19 -6.71
CA MET A 1 -31.44 8.69 -5.44
C MET A 1 -30.00 9.17 -5.62
N TYR A 2 -29.01 8.31 -5.91
CA TYR A 2 -27.60 8.73 -6.03
C TYR A 2 -27.38 9.89 -7.00
N VAL A 3 -27.95 9.84 -8.20
CA VAL A 3 -27.85 10.92 -9.19
C VAL A 3 -28.35 12.25 -8.61
N VAL A 4 -29.49 12.24 -7.92
CA VAL A 4 -30.08 13.44 -7.31
C VAL A 4 -29.23 13.96 -6.15
N VAL A 5 -28.86 13.10 -5.21
CA VAL A 5 -28.09 13.48 -4.01
C VAL A 5 -26.70 13.99 -4.40
N VAL A 6 -25.96 13.24 -5.23
CA VAL A 6 -24.61 13.64 -5.65
C VAL A 6 -24.66 14.92 -6.49
N SER A 7 -25.63 15.06 -7.40
CA SER A 7 -25.78 16.30 -8.17
C SER A 7 -26.10 17.49 -7.27
N ASN A 8 -26.94 17.30 -6.25
CA ASN A 8 -27.22 18.35 -5.28
C ASN A 8 -25.98 18.72 -4.46
N MET A 9 -25.19 17.74 -4.00
CA MET A 9 -23.93 17.99 -3.29
C MET A 9 -22.97 18.82 -4.14
N MET A 10 -22.76 18.42 -5.41
CA MET A 10 -21.88 19.14 -6.33
C MET A 10 -22.40 20.53 -6.65
N TYR A 11 -23.71 20.69 -6.87
CA TYR A 11 -24.33 21.98 -7.15
C TYR A 11 -24.24 22.94 -5.95
N THR A 12 -24.47 22.45 -4.73
CA THR A 12 -24.31 23.23 -3.51
C THR A 12 -22.87 23.72 -3.35
N MET A 13 -21.89 22.86 -3.59
CA MET A 13 -20.47 23.24 -3.51
C MET A 13 -20.05 24.22 -4.60
N TYR A 14 -20.58 24.05 -5.80
CA TYR A 14 -20.41 25.02 -6.89
C TYR A 14 -20.99 26.39 -6.51
N LYS A 15 -22.19 26.42 -5.93
CA LYS A 15 -22.84 27.66 -5.47
C LYS A 15 -22.08 28.31 -4.32
N ALA A 16 -21.57 27.53 -3.36
CA ALA A 16 -20.73 28.01 -2.27
C ALA A 16 -19.41 28.63 -2.78
N SER A 17 -18.94 28.18 -3.95
CA SER A 17 -17.72 28.66 -4.62
C SER A 17 -18.01 29.72 -5.70
N SER A 18 -19.24 30.27 -5.73
CA SER A 18 -19.66 31.20 -6.79
C SER A 18 -19.18 32.63 -6.52
N PRO A 19 -18.66 33.36 -7.53
CA PRO A 19 -18.36 34.79 -7.42
C PRO A 19 -19.56 35.68 -7.07
N SER A 20 -20.78 35.15 -7.22
CA SER A 20 -22.02 35.87 -6.87
C SER A 20 -22.28 35.96 -5.37
N ARG A 21 -21.54 35.22 -4.54
CA ARG A 21 -21.65 35.24 -3.07
C ARG A 21 -20.80 36.38 -2.50
N GLU A 22 -21.29 37.05 -1.47
CA GLU A 22 -20.52 38.14 -0.81
C GLU A 22 -19.23 37.60 -0.19
N GLU A 23 -19.31 36.40 0.38
CA GLU A 23 -18.18 35.70 1.00
C GLU A 23 -17.03 35.40 0.03
N TYR A 24 -17.31 35.35 -1.28
CA TYR A 24 -16.29 35.09 -2.30
C TYR A 24 -15.15 36.12 -2.25
N LYS A 25 -15.48 37.39 -1.98
CA LYS A 25 -14.49 38.48 -1.95
C LYS A 25 -13.43 38.22 -0.89
N GLU A 26 -13.82 37.64 0.25
CA GLU A 26 -12.97 37.42 1.41
C GLU A 26 -11.85 36.40 1.13
N TYR A 27 -12.13 35.34 0.35
CA TYR A 27 -11.12 34.30 0.05
C TYR A 27 -10.61 34.34 -1.39
N SER A 28 -11.14 35.21 -2.26
CA SER A 28 -10.75 35.29 -3.67
C SER A 28 -9.27 35.56 -3.90
N HIS A 29 -8.59 36.21 -2.93
CA HIS A 29 -7.15 36.49 -2.98
C HIS A 29 -6.27 35.24 -2.88
N GLU A 30 -6.80 34.12 -2.37
CA GLU A 30 -6.12 32.81 -2.34
C GLU A 30 -6.23 32.07 -3.69
N LEU A 31 -7.06 32.56 -4.61
CA LEU A 31 -7.31 31.92 -5.90
C LEU A 31 -6.36 32.46 -6.96
N SER A 32 -6.02 31.62 -7.93
CA SER A 32 -5.17 31.98 -9.07
C SER A 32 -5.97 31.98 -10.38
N PRO A 33 -5.51 32.72 -11.42
CA PRO A 33 -6.08 32.62 -12.75
C PRO A 33 -6.09 31.17 -13.26
N GLY A 34 -7.27 30.64 -13.56
CA GLY A 34 -7.46 29.30 -14.09
C GLY A 34 -7.56 29.29 -15.61
N TRP A 35 -7.46 28.11 -16.20
CA TRP A 35 -7.49 27.92 -17.66
C TRP A 35 -8.81 27.28 -18.14
N MET A 36 -9.61 26.72 -17.24
CA MET A 36 -10.89 26.11 -17.59
C MET A 36 -12.07 27.05 -17.39
N PHE A 37 -12.92 27.14 -18.42
CA PHE A 37 -14.22 27.81 -18.39
C PHE A 37 -14.19 29.27 -17.91
N GLY A 38 -13.04 29.96 -18.05
CA GLY A 38 -12.85 31.33 -17.55
C GLY A 38 -12.93 31.45 -16.02
N ARG A 39 -12.81 30.34 -15.29
CA ARG A 39 -12.89 30.31 -13.82
C ARG A 39 -11.51 30.39 -13.18
N MET A 40 -11.46 30.91 -11.97
CA MET A 40 -10.28 30.83 -11.11
C MET A 40 -10.02 29.38 -10.69
N VAL A 41 -8.79 29.09 -10.28
CA VAL A 41 -8.36 27.80 -9.76
C VAL A 41 -7.90 27.94 -8.30
N ASP A 42 -8.35 27.02 -7.45
CA ASP A 42 -7.90 26.94 -6.06
C ASP A 42 -6.53 26.23 -6.00
N LEU A 43 -5.47 27.02 -5.87
CA LEU A 43 -4.09 26.55 -5.67
C LEU A 43 -3.57 26.86 -4.25
N SER A 44 -4.50 27.03 -3.30
CA SER A 44 -4.17 27.42 -1.93
C SER A 44 -3.47 26.31 -1.14
N ASP A 45 -3.57 25.03 -1.54
CA ASP A 45 -2.77 23.93 -1.00
C ASP A 45 -1.32 23.99 -1.52
N GLY A 46 -0.37 24.27 -0.63
CA GLY A 46 1.04 24.45 -0.99
C GLY A 46 1.68 23.21 -1.60
N GLN A 47 1.38 22.00 -1.10
CA GLN A 47 1.96 20.76 -1.61
C GLN A 47 1.51 20.50 -3.05
N TRP A 48 0.22 20.65 -3.33
CA TRP A 48 -0.35 20.46 -4.66
C TRP A 48 0.15 21.54 -5.63
N SER A 49 0.16 22.81 -5.22
CA SER A 49 0.62 23.92 -6.06
C SER A 49 2.08 23.74 -6.51
N ILE A 50 2.96 23.35 -5.58
CA ILE A 50 4.37 23.03 -5.88
C ILE A 50 4.47 21.82 -6.80
N PHE A 51 3.74 20.73 -6.53
CA PHE A 51 3.77 19.54 -7.39
C PHE A 51 3.29 19.86 -8.82
N ARG A 52 2.17 20.57 -8.95
CA ARG A 52 1.55 20.95 -10.22
C ARG A 52 2.46 21.83 -11.07
N SER A 53 3.08 22.85 -10.46
CA SER A 53 4.00 23.77 -11.16
C SER A 53 5.27 23.06 -11.64
N ASN A 54 5.76 22.07 -10.91
CA ASN A 54 6.96 21.29 -11.25
C ASN A 54 6.66 20.02 -12.08
N LEU A 55 5.38 19.71 -12.34
CA LEU A 55 4.97 18.50 -13.04
C LEU A 55 5.67 18.32 -14.41
N PRO A 56 5.84 19.35 -15.26
CA PRO A 56 6.59 19.22 -16.51
C PRO A 56 8.05 18.83 -16.29
N ALA A 57 8.73 19.46 -15.32
CA ALA A 57 10.12 19.16 -14.99
C ALA A 57 10.29 17.73 -14.47
N PHE A 58 9.42 17.29 -13.55
CA PHE A 58 9.41 15.90 -13.07
C PHE A 58 9.12 14.91 -14.19
N THR A 59 8.20 15.21 -15.10
CA THR A 59 7.87 14.37 -16.25
C THR A 59 9.08 14.22 -17.17
N CYS A 60 9.79 15.31 -17.47
CA CYS A 60 10.99 15.29 -18.30
C CYS A 60 12.12 14.49 -17.64
N ALA A 61 12.37 14.70 -16.35
CA ALA A 61 13.40 13.99 -15.60
C ALA A 61 13.13 12.47 -15.53
N MET A 62 11.87 12.06 -15.31
CA MET A 62 11.51 10.64 -15.26
C MET A 62 11.48 10.00 -16.65
N LEU A 63 11.06 10.75 -17.68
CA LEU A 63 11.14 10.28 -19.06
C LEU A 63 12.57 10.05 -19.49
N ALA A 64 13.47 11.01 -19.23
CA ALA A 64 14.89 10.87 -19.51
C ALA A 64 15.47 9.64 -18.81
N TYR A 65 15.16 9.45 -17.53
CA TYR A 65 15.56 8.26 -16.79
C TYR A 65 15.12 6.96 -17.47
N VAL A 66 13.83 6.80 -17.77
CA VAL A 66 13.27 5.57 -18.34
C VAL A 66 13.82 5.30 -19.74
N VAL A 67 13.92 6.33 -20.59
CA VAL A 67 14.44 6.17 -21.96
C VAL A 67 15.91 5.78 -21.92
N LEU A 68 16.74 6.48 -21.13
CA LEU A 68 18.16 6.17 -20.99
C LEU A 68 18.38 4.79 -20.38
N ASN A 69 17.63 4.41 -19.33
CA ASN A 69 17.76 3.09 -18.71
C ASN A 69 17.42 1.97 -19.71
N ARG A 70 16.35 2.13 -20.49
CA ARG A 70 15.95 1.14 -21.51
C ARG A 70 16.97 0.97 -22.64
N ILE A 71 17.66 2.04 -23.03
CA ILE A 71 18.69 2.00 -24.07
C ILE A 71 20.01 1.43 -23.52
N LEU A 72 20.44 1.92 -22.37
CA LEU A 72 21.76 1.61 -21.81
C LEU A 72 21.81 0.23 -21.16
N ARG A 73 20.73 -0.24 -20.53
CA ARG A 73 20.72 -1.53 -19.82
C ARG A 73 21.06 -2.72 -20.73
N PRO A 74 20.46 -2.90 -21.92
CA PRO A 74 20.87 -3.95 -22.86
C PRO A 74 22.29 -3.75 -23.40
N ALA A 75 22.70 -2.50 -23.65
CA ALA A 75 24.03 -2.19 -24.17
C ALA A 75 25.14 -2.56 -23.17
N VAL A 76 24.99 -2.15 -21.90
CA VAL A 76 25.89 -2.51 -20.80
C VAL A 76 25.93 -4.02 -20.58
N ALA A 77 24.77 -4.69 -20.61
CA ALA A 77 24.69 -6.14 -20.48
C ALA A 77 25.45 -6.87 -21.61
N ARG A 78 25.42 -6.36 -22.86
CA ARG A 78 26.18 -6.93 -23.97
C ARG A 78 27.69 -6.70 -23.83
N LEU A 79 28.10 -5.50 -23.43
CA LEU A 79 29.51 -5.12 -23.32
C LEU A 79 30.24 -5.84 -22.17
N PHE A 80 29.57 -6.00 -21.02
CA PHE A 80 30.19 -6.52 -19.81
C PHE A 80 29.70 -7.93 -19.41
N GLY A 81 28.63 -8.44 -20.03
CA GLY A 81 28.05 -9.73 -19.69
C GLY A 81 28.71 -10.95 -20.35
N GLN A 82 29.66 -10.77 -21.27
CA GLN A 82 30.33 -11.86 -21.98
C GLN A 82 31.66 -12.33 -21.36
N ASN A 83 32.23 -11.60 -20.40
CA ASN A 83 33.56 -11.90 -19.86
C ASN A 83 33.52 -12.23 -18.36
N GLY A 84 33.50 -13.52 -18.01
CA GLY A 84 34.00 -13.98 -16.70
C GLY A 84 33.23 -15.12 -16.02
N ASN A 85 33.97 -15.96 -15.28
CA ASN A 85 33.58 -17.10 -14.42
C ASN A 85 32.54 -16.82 -13.30
N SER A 86 31.85 -15.69 -13.34
CA SER A 86 30.81 -15.37 -12.35
C SER A 86 29.49 -16.02 -12.73
N SER A 87 28.69 -16.47 -11.74
CA SER A 87 27.33 -16.95 -11.99
C SER A 87 26.58 -15.95 -12.88
N PRO A 88 26.10 -16.33 -14.07
CA PRO A 88 25.57 -15.40 -15.08
C PRO A 88 24.41 -14.55 -14.54
N LYS A 89 23.73 -15.04 -13.51
CA LYS A 89 22.66 -14.33 -12.83
C LYS A 89 23.21 -13.17 -11.98
N THR A 90 24.26 -13.34 -11.17
CA THR A 90 24.74 -12.28 -10.24
C THR A 90 25.23 -11.05 -10.99
N THR A 91 26.03 -11.23 -12.04
CA THR A 91 26.54 -10.15 -12.89
C THR A 91 25.40 -9.37 -13.55
N GLN A 92 24.29 -10.03 -13.89
CA GLN A 92 23.14 -9.40 -14.54
C GLN A 92 22.48 -8.31 -13.68
N VAL A 93 22.35 -8.50 -12.36
CA VAL A 93 21.72 -7.51 -11.48
C VAL A 93 22.63 -6.30 -11.27
N ILE A 94 23.92 -6.54 -11.05
CA ILE A 94 24.91 -5.45 -10.88
C ILE A 94 24.94 -4.57 -12.13
N LEU A 95 25.01 -5.18 -13.31
CA LEU A 95 24.99 -4.43 -14.58
C LEU A 95 23.65 -3.73 -14.81
N ALA A 96 22.53 -4.34 -14.43
CA ALA A 96 21.21 -3.73 -14.55
C ALA A 96 21.03 -2.52 -13.62
N LEU A 97 21.67 -2.51 -12.45
CA LEU A 97 21.53 -1.46 -11.45
C LEU A 97 22.63 -0.40 -11.51
N LEU A 98 23.67 -0.58 -12.33
CA LEU A 98 24.74 0.41 -12.49
C LEU A 98 24.22 1.77 -12.98
N PHE A 99 23.41 1.78 -14.05
CA PHE A 99 22.81 3.02 -14.55
C PHE A 99 21.85 3.65 -13.53
N PRO A 100 20.87 2.91 -12.94
CA PRO A 100 20.05 3.43 -11.84
C PRO A 100 20.85 4.01 -10.68
N CYS A 101 21.98 3.41 -10.31
CA CYS A 101 22.87 3.89 -9.26
C CYS A 101 23.49 5.25 -9.62
N VAL A 102 24.05 5.38 -10.82
CA VAL A 102 24.69 6.63 -11.28
C VAL A 102 23.65 7.73 -11.46
N TYR A 103 22.57 7.45 -12.19
CA TYR A 103 21.51 8.43 -12.41
C TYR A 103 20.83 8.82 -11.10
N GLY A 104 20.55 7.86 -10.22
CA GLY A 104 19.99 8.12 -8.89
C GLY A 104 20.89 9.04 -8.06
N THR A 105 22.22 8.84 -8.13
CA THR A 105 23.18 9.75 -7.48
C THR A 105 23.08 11.16 -8.05
N LEU A 106 23.14 11.32 -9.38
CA LEU A 106 23.02 12.63 -10.03
C LEU A 106 21.68 13.31 -9.70
N PHE A 107 20.60 12.53 -9.68
CA PHE A 107 19.27 13.00 -9.33
C PHE A 107 19.23 13.51 -7.89
N VAL A 108 19.83 12.79 -6.93
CA VAL A 108 19.94 13.25 -5.54
C VAL A 108 20.83 14.48 -5.43
N VAL A 109 21.98 14.56 -6.13
CA VAL A 109 22.82 15.77 -6.16
C VAL A 109 22.03 16.97 -6.66
N MET A 110 21.26 16.83 -7.73
CA MET A 110 20.42 17.91 -8.25
C MET A 110 19.37 18.37 -7.22
N LEU A 111 18.81 17.43 -6.46
CA LEU A 111 17.79 17.71 -5.47
C LEU A 111 18.35 18.30 -4.17
N SER A 112 19.45 17.77 -3.62
CA SER A 112 19.97 18.14 -2.30
C SER A 112 21.31 18.89 -2.34
N GLY A 113 21.92 19.06 -3.51
CA GLY A 113 23.19 19.74 -3.68
C GLY A 113 24.31 19.09 -2.86
N THR A 114 25.04 19.89 -2.10
CA THR A 114 26.14 19.45 -1.22
C THR A 114 25.65 18.57 -0.05
N SER A 115 24.38 18.69 0.34
CA SER A 115 23.80 17.88 1.43
C SER A 115 23.74 16.39 1.11
N ILE A 116 24.01 15.98 -0.14
CA ILE A 116 24.25 14.57 -0.47
C ILE A 116 25.34 13.92 0.40
N ALA A 117 26.33 14.67 0.87
CA ALA A 117 27.36 14.12 1.75
C ALA A 117 26.77 13.60 3.07
N PHE A 118 25.80 14.32 3.64
CA PHE A 118 25.06 13.86 4.83
C PHE A 118 24.21 12.63 4.50
N ILE A 119 23.44 12.67 3.40
CA ILE A 119 22.62 11.54 2.95
C ILE A 119 23.48 10.29 2.77
N LEU A 120 24.63 10.41 2.11
CA LEU A 120 25.56 9.31 1.89
C LEU A 120 26.15 8.80 3.21
N GLY A 121 26.57 9.70 4.11
CA GLY A 121 27.10 9.33 5.42
C GLY A 121 26.10 8.55 6.27
N LEU A 122 24.86 9.03 6.36
CA LEU A 122 23.76 8.39 7.10
C LEU A 122 23.39 7.03 6.50
N THR A 123 23.26 6.96 5.19
CA THR A 123 22.90 5.71 4.50
C THR A 123 24.02 4.67 4.55
N ALA A 124 25.28 5.10 4.43
CA ALA A 124 26.46 4.26 4.60
C ALA A 124 26.57 3.73 6.04
N GLY A 125 26.36 4.59 7.04
CA GLY A 125 26.29 4.19 8.44
C GLY A 125 25.30 3.06 8.68
N ASN A 126 24.06 3.19 8.18
CA ASN A 126 23.07 2.10 8.27
C ASN A 126 23.54 0.81 7.57
N TYR A 127 24.12 0.93 6.37
CA TYR A 127 24.60 -0.24 5.62
C TYR A 127 25.68 -1.01 6.40
N PHE A 128 26.69 -0.32 6.91
CA PHE A 128 27.77 -0.95 7.65
C PHE A 128 27.29 -1.54 8.98
N ILE A 129 26.38 -0.87 9.70
CA ILE A 129 25.73 -1.42 10.89
C ILE A 129 24.97 -2.70 10.54
N ALA A 130 24.18 -2.70 9.46
CA ALA A 130 23.43 -3.88 9.02
C ALA A 130 24.37 -5.05 8.67
N LYS A 131 25.43 -4.78 7.91
CA LYS A 131 26.42 -5.80 7.51
C LYS A 131 27.20 -6.35 8.69
N ALA A 132 27.58 -5.52 9.66
CA ALA A 132 28.38 -5.92 10.83
C ALA A 132 27.58 -6.74 11.86
N PHE A 133 26.30 -6.41 12.05
CA PHE A 133 25.49 -6.99 13.14
C PHE A 133 24.36 -7.93 12.67
N GLY A 134 24.14 -8.05 11.36
CA GLY A 134 23.16 -8.96 10.76
C GLY A 134 23.20 -10.38 11.35
N GLY A 135 22.03 -10.98 11.55
CA GLY A 135 21.89 -12.29 12.19
C GLY A 135 21.90 -12.32 13.73
N ARG A 136 22.41 -11.29 14.43
CA ARG A 136 22.35 -11.27 15.91
C ARG A 136 20.93 -11.01 16.39
N ARG A 137 20.49 -11.66 17.48
CA ARG A 137 19.11 -11.54 18.00
C ARG A 137 18.68 -10.11 18.33
N TRP A 138 19.61 -9.30 18.82
CA TRP A 138 19.36 -7.89 19.18
C TRP A 138 19.55 -6.91 18.00
N ALA A 139 20.07 -7.36 16.85
CA ALA A 139 20.37 -6.49 15.72
C ALA A 139 19.17 -5.67 15.22
N PRO A 140 17.93 -6.22 15.15
CA PRO A 140 16.76 -5.43 14.80
C PRO A 140 16.57 -4.19 15.69
N LEU A 141 16.82 -4.30 17.00
CA LEU A 141 16.70 -3.17 17.92
C LEU A 141 17.74 -2.09 17.60
N LEU A 142 18.98 -2.47 17.27
CA LEU A 142 20.01 -1.52 16.86
C LEU A 142 19.64 -0.82 15.55
N PHE A 143 19.12 -1.56 14.57
CA PHE A 143 18.72 -0.98 13.29
C PHE A 143 17.60 0.05 13.48
N TRP A 144 16.58 -0.29 14.27
CA TRP A 144 15.51 0.63 14.59
C TRP A 144 16.00 1.83 15.40
N ALA A 145 16.84 1.62 16.42
CA ALA A 145 17.42 2.70 17.21
C ALA A 145 18.20 3.71 16.35
N TYR A 146 19.05 3.21 15.43
CA TYR A 146 19.78 4.06 14.49
C TYR A 146 18.83 4.86 13.58
N ASN A 147 17.82 4.19 13.01
CA ASN A 147 16.87 4.84 12.11
C ASN A 147 15.93 5.83 12.80
N MET A 148 15.54 5.57 14.05
CA MET A 148 14.78 6.55 14.84
C MET A 148 15.68 7.73 15.21
N ALA A 149 16.91 7.50 15.69
CA ALA A 149 17.84 8.58 16.02
C ALA A 149 18.09 9.51 14.83
N MET A 150 18.22 8.98 13.61
CA MET A 150 18.31 9.79 12.39
C MET A 150 17.05 10.59 12.12
N LEU A 151 15.86 10.00 12.26
CA LEU A 151 14.58 10.70 12.09
C LEU A 151 14.50 11.92 13.02
N PHE A 152 14.77 11.73 14.31
CA PHE A 152 14.78 12.81 15.31
C PHE A 152 15.87 13.85 15.04
N SER A 153 17.07 13.41 14.65
CA SER A 153 18.19 14.31 14.37
C SER A 153 17.93 15.16 13.13
N ASN A 154 17.41 14.57 12.05
CA ASN A 154 17.09 15.29 10.82
C ASN A 154 16.07 16.40 11.06
N GLU A 155 15.04 16.12 11.86
CA GLU A 155 14.03 17.12 12.25
C GLU A 155 14.63 18.20 13.15
N HIS A 156 15.42 17.82 14.16
CA HIS A 156 16.05 18.77 15.09
C HIS A 156 17.03 19.73 14.40
N PHE A 157 17.84 19.21 13.47
CA PHE A 157 18.87 19.98 12.76
C PHE A 157 18.39 20.54 11.42
N LYS A 158 17.14 20.29 11.01
CA LYS A 158 16.56 20.74 9.73
C LYS A 158 17.46 20.46 8.51
N GLY A 159 18.01 19.24 8.44
CA GLY A 159 18.83 18.81 7.30
C GLY A 159 20.33 19.12 7.36
N TYR A 160 20.87 19.41 8.56
CA TYR A 160 22.29 19.69 8.87
C TYR A 160 22.90 20.87 8.09
N GLU A 161 23.93 21.49 8.65
CA GLU A 161 24.63 22.62 8.02
C GLU A 161 26.13 22.43 8.18
N PHE A 162 26.88 22.59 7.09
CA PHE A 162 28.34 22.45 7.09
C PHE A 162 29.01 23.55 7.91
N GLY A 163 28.50 24.78 7.85
CA GLY A 163 29.00 25.92 8.62
C GLY A 163 28.88 25.73 10.14
N ARG A 164 27.92 24.92 10.61
CA ARG A 164 27.82 24.55 12.03
C ARG A 164 28.85 23.51 12.46
N ILE A 165 29.38 22.73 11.52
CA ILE A 165 30.43 21.74 11.78
C ILE A 165 31.79 22.43 11.77
N ALA A 166 32.05 23.22 10.73
CA ALA A 166 33.25 24.03 10.60
C ALA A 166 32.95 25.26 9.74
N GLU A 167 33.32 26.44 10.22
CA GLU A 167 33.09 27.71 9.53
C GLU A 167 33.67 27.73 8.11
N GLY A 168 34.84 27.11 7.90
CA GLY A 168 35.48 26.99 6.58
C GLY A 168 34.72 26.14 5.56
N LEU A 169 33.66 25.42 5.96
CA LEU A 169 32.80 24.65 5.08
C LEU A 169 31.44 25.33 4.81
N ALA A 170 31.20 26.53 5.37
CA ALA A 170 29.92 27.23 5.22
C ALA A 170 29.55 27.53 3.75
N TRP A 171 30.54 27.69 2.87
CA TRP A 171 30.31 27.89 1.43
C TRP A 171 29.57 26.71 0.78
N LEU A 172 29.67 25.49 1.33
CA LEU A 172 28.91 24.34 0.84
C LEU A 172 27.41 24.49 1.12
N ASP A 173 27.00 25.23 2.14
CA ASP A 173 25.60 25.44 2.48
C ASP A 173 24.85 26.36 1.50
N GLU A 174 25.57 27.10 0.64
CA GLU A 174 24.97 27.93 -0.40
C GLU A 174 24.32 27.08 -1.51
N TRP A 175 24.84 25.88 -1.75
CA TRP A 175 24.36 24.98 -2.80
C TRP A 175 23.58 23.78 -2.23
N ARG A 176 22.35 24.02 -1.75
CA ARG A 176 21.43 23.01 -1.19
C ARG A 176 20.49 22.33 -2.19
N GLY A 177 20.75 22.50 -3.49
CA GLY A 177 19.90 21.93 -4.55
C GLY A 177 18.48 22.50 -4.61
N ILE A 178 17.61 21.81 -5.34
CA ILE A 178 16.20 22.22 -5.55
C ILE A 178 15.36 22.05 -4.28
N LEU A 179 15.61 20.99 -3.51
CA LEU A 179 14.91 20.66 -2.28
C LEU A 179 15.72 21.11 -1.07
N ARG A 180 15.44 22.33 -0.63
CA ARG A 180 16.02 22.88 0.61
C ARG A 180 15.76 22.02 1.85
N ARG A 181 14.62 21.30 1.87
CA ARG A 181 14.22 20.37 2.95
C ARG A 181 14.35 18.91 2.53
N TRP A 182 15.57 18.47 2.24
CA TRP A 182 15.82 17.07 1.89
C TRP A 182 15.53 16.12 3.07
N ASP A 183 15.59 16.61 4.31
CA ASP A 183 15.26 15.92 5.56
C ASP A 183 13.87 15.26 5.52
N VAL A 184 12.87 15.93 4.97
CA VAL A 184 11.51 15.40 4.84
C VAL A 184 11.46 14.22 3.88
N THR A 185 12.10 14.37 2.72
CA THR A 185 12.16 13.29 1.72
C THR A 185 13.00 12.11 2.20
N PHE A 186 13.95 12.35 3.10
CA PHE A 186 14.76 11.31 3.72
C PHE A 186 13.92 10.35 4.58
N ASN A 187 12.75 10.77 5.09
CA ASN A 187 11.87 9.88 5.85
C ASN A 187 11.45 8.64 5.03
N LEU A 188 11.23 8.78 3.71
CA LEU A 188 10.99 7.63 2.82
C LEU A 188 12.25 6.78 2.62
N THR A 189 13.42 7.43 2.53
CA THR A 189 14.71 6.74 2.43
C THR A 189 14.98 5.90 3.68
N MET A 190 14.66 6.42 4.87
CA MET A 190 14.77 5.70 6.14
C MET A 190 13.95 4.40 6.14
N LEU A 191 12.71 4.42 5.62
CA LEU A 191 11.90 3.19 5.50
C LEU A 191 12.61 2.13 4.64
N ARG A 192 13.26 2.56 3.56
CA ARG A 192 14.04 1.67 2.71
C ARG A 192 15.31 1.15 3.39
N MET A 193 15.97 1.99 4.18
CA MET A 193 17.14 1.62 4.99
C MET A 193 16.77 0.50 5.97
N VAL A 194 15.65 0.65 6.68
CA VAL A 194 15.12 -0.40 7.57
C VAL A 194 14.77 -1.66 6.78
N SER A 195 14.14 -1.55 5.61
CA SER A 195 13.87 -2.73 4.76
C SER A 195 15.13 -3.50 4.42
N PHE A 196 16.19 -2.82 3.98
CA PHE A 196 17.46 -3.47 3.69
C PHE A 196 18.05 -4.16 4.93
N SER A 197 18.13 -3.44 6.06
CA SER A 197 18.73 -3.96 7.29
C SER A 197 18.01 -5.21 7.80
N MET A 198 16.68 -5.20 7.77
CA MET A 198 15.84 -6.33 8.19
C MET A 198 15.89 -7.49 7.20
N ASP A 199 15.79 -7.22 5.89
CA ASP A 199 15.86 -8.25 4.85
C ASP A 199 17.23 -8.96 4.88
N TYR A 200 18.32 -8.22 5.04
CA TYR A 200 19.66 -8.79 5.22
C TYR A 200 19.78 -9.60 6.51
N HIS A 201 19.26 -9.10 7.63
CA HIS A 201 19.28 -9.84 8.89
C HIS A 201 18.53 -11.17 8.79
N TRP A 202 17.37 -11.21 8.12
CA TRP A 202 16.64 -12.45 7.88
C TRP A 202 17.38 -13.41 6.95
N ARG A 203 18.06 -12.91 5.90
CA ARG A 203 18.95 -13.73 5.06
C ARG A 203 20.03 -14.43 5.89
N VAL A 204 20.73 -13.70 6.75
CA VAL A 204 21.79 -14.26 7.61
C VAL A 204 21.22 -15.22 8.66
N CYS A 205 20.03 -14.94 9.20
CA CYS A 205 19.35 -15.87 10.11
C CYS A 205 18.96 -17.19 9.43
N GLN A 206 18.54 -17.15 8.16
CA GLN A 206 18.19 -18.35 7.39
C GLN A 206 19.41 -19.26 7.14
N GLU A 207 20.61 -18.69 6.97
CA GLU A 207 21.86 -19.45 6.79
C GLU A 207 22.22 -20.35 7.98
N ARG A 208 21.61 -20.11 9.15
CA ARG A 208 21.79 -21.00 10.31
C ARG A 208 21.02 -22.32 10.19
N ALA A 209 19.99 -22.35 9.36
CA ALA A 209 19.07 -23.47 9.23
C ALA A 209 19.13 -24.14 7.85
N LEU A 210 19.52 -23.39 6.81
CA LEU A 210 19.52 -23.83 5.42
C LEU A 210 20.87 -23.53 4.78
N SER A 211 21.30 -24.38 3.85
CA SER A 211 22.49 -24.11 3.05
C SER A 211 22.23 -22.92 2.10
N PRO A 212 23.28 -22.17 1.71
CA PRO A 212 23.13 -21.07 0.75
C PRO A 212 22.44 -21.51 -0.55
N GLN A 213 22.72 -22.72 -1.03
CA GLN A 213 22.11 -23.28 -2.24
C GLN A 213 20.60 -23.50 -2.08
N GLN A 214 20.14 -23.94 -0.90
CA GLN A 214 18.71 -24.10 -0.63
C GLN A 214 17.99 -22.75 -0.60
N ILE A 215 18.58 -21.75 0.06
CA ILE A 215 18.02 -20.39 0.12
C ILE A 215 17.96 -19.79 -1.29
N ASP A 216 19.03 -19.90 -2.05
CA ASP A 216 19.13 -19.35 -3.40
C ASP A 216 18.15 -20.08 -4.37
N ALA A 217 17.92 -21.38 -4.17
CA ALA A 217 16.94 -22.16 -4.93
C ALA A 217 15.49 -21.71 -4.62
N MET A 218 15.18 -21.36 -3.37
CA MET A 218 13.87 -20.79 -3.01
C MET A 218 13.62 -19.45 -3.70
N SER A 219 14.68 -18.72 -4.04
CA SER A 219 14.62 -17.39 -4.68
C SER A 219 14.73 -17.47 -6.21
N ALA A 220 14.86 -18.67 -6.77
CA ALA A 220 14.86 -18.89 -8.19
C ALA A 220 13.44 -18.75 -8.76
N ASN A 221 13.23 -17.74 -9.60
CA ASN A 221 11.98 -17.50 -10.33
C ASN A 221 10.73 -17.32 -9.44
N PRO A 222 10.67 -16.22 -8.66
CA PRO A 222 9.52 -15.93 -7.80
C PRO A 222 8.25 -15.73 -8.64
N LYS A 223 7.18 -16.45 -8.30
CA LYS A 223 5.92 -16.46 -9.08
C LYS A 223 4.94 -15.38 -8.64
N SER A 224 5.04 -14.91 -7.40
CA SER A 224 4.15 -13.90 -6.82
C SER A 224 4.90 -12.74 -6.18
N GLU A 225 4.21 -11.61 -5.97
CA GLU A 225 4.72 -10.48 -5.18
C GLU A 225 5.14 -10.93 -3.77
N LYS A 226 4.37 -11.84 -3.16
CA LYS A 226 4.65 -12.40 -1.84
C LYS A 226 5.99 -13.13 -1.83
N ASP A 227 6.25 -13.96 -2.85
CA ASP A 227 7.50 -14.71 -2.97
C ASP A 227 8.69 -13.74 -3.08
N ARG A 228 8.55 -12.69 -3.90
CA ARG A 228 9.59 -11.66 -4.07
C ARG A 228 9.92 -10.90 -2.77
N ILE A 229 8.99 -10.83 -1.83
CA ILE A 229 9.15 -10.13 -0.55
C ILE A 229 9.69 -11.07 0.53
N GLU A 230 9.16 -12.29 0.62
CA GLU A 230 9.47 -13.23 1.70
C GLU A 230 10.77 -14.00 1.47
N HIS A 231 11.10 -14.29 0.20
CA HIS A 231 12.30 -15.03 -0.16
C HIS A 231 13.50 -14.09 -0.23
N SER A 232 14.60 -14.48 0.39
CA SER A 232 15.79 -13.64 0.49
C SER A 232 16.59 -13.62 -0.81
N CYS A 233 17.20 -12.50 -1.18
CA CYS A 233 18.03 -12.43 -2.38
C CYS A 233 19.34 -13.23 -2.23
N LEU A 234 20.11 -13.33 -3.32
CA LEU A 234 21.44 -13.93 -3.27
C LEU A 234 22.32 -13.12 -2.31
N ALA A 235 23.22 -13.78 -1.58
CA ALA A 235 24.08 -13.09 -0.60
C ALA A 235 24.89 -11.93 -1.23
N THR A 236 25.31 -12.11 -2.48
CA THR A 236 26.03 -11.11 -3.30
C THR A 236 25.19 -9.89 -3.66
N ASP A 237 23.86 -10.01 -3.65
CA ASP A 237 22.96 -8.91 -4.01
C ASP A 237 22.89 -7.86 -2.90
N TYR A 238 23.20 -8.21 -1.64
CA TYR A 238 23.29 -7.30 -0.50
C TYR A 238 24.61 -6.51 -0.49
N SER A 239 24.90 -5.86 -1.61
CA SER A 239 26.05 -4.98 -1.83
C SER A 239 25.68 -3.51 -1.63
N PHE A 240 26.68 -2.67 -1.36
CA PHE A 240 26.46 -1.24 -1.17
C PHE A 240 25.90 -0.56 -2.44
N ALA A 241 26.38 -0.97 -3.62
CA ALA A 241 25.91 -0.41 -4.88
C ALA A 241 24.42 -0.69 -5.14
N ASN A 242 23.97 -1.93 -4.91
CA ASN A 242 22.57 -2.31 -5.05
C ASN A 242 21.69 -1.61 -4.00
N TYR A 243 22.19 -1.52 -2.77
CA TYR A 243 21.54 -0.78 -1.70
C TYR A 243 21.37 0.70 -2.07
N TRP A 244 22.42 1.36 -2.54
CA TRP A 244 22.37 2.77 -2.95
C TRP A 244 21.46 3.00 -4.14
N ALA A 245 21.49 2.13 -5.17
CA ALA A 245 20.58 2.18 -6.30
C ALA A 245 19.11 2.05 -5.86
N TYR A 246 18.84 1.17 -4.89
CA TYR A 246 17.50 1.00 -4.31
C TYR A 246 17.04 2.23 -3.52
N LEU A 247 17.92 2.83 -2.72
CA LEU A 247 17.60 4.06 -1.97
C LEU A 247 17.31 5.23 -2.92
N THR A 248 18.16 5.41 -3.93
CA THR A 248 18.15 6.58 -4.83
C THR A 248 17.34 6.38 -6.10
N TYR A 249 16.58 5.28 -6.22
CA TYR A 249 15.76 4.97 -7.40
C TYR A 249 14.78 6.11 -7.73
N PRO A 250 15.00 6.88 -8.82
CA PRO A 250 14.36 8.18 -9.02
C PRO A 250 12.83 8.14 -9.03
N PRO A 251 12.16 7.18 -9.73
CA PRO A 251 10.70 7.15 -9.80
C PRO A 251 9.99 7.05 -8.44
N LEU A 252 10.69 6.53 -7.42
CA LEU A 252 10.11 6.35 -6.09
C LEU A 252 10.86 7.16 -5.01
N TYR A 253 11.89 7.93 -5.35
CA TYR A 253 12.74 8.62 -4.37
C TYR A 253 11.99 9.70 -3.60
N LEU A 254 11.36 10.64 -4.32
CA LEU A 254 10.69 11.81 -3.74
C LEU A 254 9.37 11.45 -3.07
N THR A 255 8.54 10.74 -3.82
CA THR A 255 7.20 10.35 -3.47
C THR A 255 6.93 9.07 -4.23
N GLY A 256 6.37 8.04 -3.63
CA GLY A 256 6.01 6.85 -4.38
C GLY A 256 5.72 5.66 -3.49
N PRO A 257 5.19 4.58 -4.09
CA PRO A 257 5.03 3.32 -3.38
C PRO A 257 6.34 2.84 -2.75
N ILE A 258 6.25 2.41 -1.51
CA ILE A 258 7.34 1.79 -0.76
C ILE A 258 7.47 0.33 -1.22
N ILE A 259 8.65 -0.03 -1.67
CA ILE A 259 9.02 -1.38 -2.09
C ILE A 259 10.11 -1.89 -1.15
N SER A 260 10.07 -3.18 -0.78
CA SER A 260 11.16 -3.80 0.00
C SER A 260 12.41 -3.98 -0.85
N PHE A 261 13.56 -4.15 -0.18
CA PHE A 261 14.82 -4.39 -0.88
C PHE A 261 14.76 -5.69 -1.68
N ASN A 262 14.28 -6.78 -1.06
CA ASN A 262 14.17 -8.07 -1.75
C ASN A 262 13.28 -7.99 -3.00
N ASN A 263 12.15 -7.28 -2.93
CA ASN A 263 11.25 -7.16 -4.07
C ASN A 263 11.86 -6.32 -5.21
N PHE A 264 12.57 -5.24 -4.88
CA PHE A 264 13.27 -4.41 -5.87
C PHE A 264 14.36 -5.19 -6.62
N ILE A 265 15.19 -5.93 -5.89
CA ILE A 265 16.27 -6.76 -6.48
C ILE A 265 15.69 -7.93 -7.29
N ALA A 266 14.68 -8.62 -6.75
CA ALA A 266 14.03 -9.74 -7.44
C ALA A 266 13.45 -9.30 -8.79
N GLN A 267 12.81 -8.13 -8.85
CA GLN A 267 12.26 -7.60 -10.10
C GLN A 267 13.33 -7.09 -11.09
N SER A 268 14.46 -6.61 -10.57
CA SER A 268 15.62 -6.24 -11.39
C SER A 268 16.23 -7.46 -12.09
N ARG A 269 16.13 -8.64 -11.48
CA ARG A 269 16.57 -9.92 -12.01
C ARG A 269 15.51 -10.59 -12.90
N TYR A 270 14.26 -10.58 -12.44
CA TYR A 270 13.12 -11.23 -13.06
C TYR A 270 12.00 -10.19 -13.26
N PRO A 271 11.97 -9.50 -14.41
CA PRO A 271 10.91 -8.55 -14.72
C PRO A 271 9.52 -9.18 -14.57
N SER A 272 8.58 -8.44 -13.99
CA SER A 272 7.25 -8.99 -13.69
C SER A 272 6.48 -9.29 -14.99
N PRO A 273 5.92 -10.50 -15.16
CA PRO A 273 5.16 -10.85 -16.36
C PRO A 273 3.81 -10.11 -16.45
N THR A 274 3.32 -9.54 -15.34
CA THR A 274 2.06 -8.77 -15.30
C THR A 274 2.20 -7.38 -15.93
N LEU A 275 3.43 -6.86 -16.03
CA LEU A 275 3.72 -5.57 -16.62
C LEU A 275 3.87 -5.68 -18.14
N SER A 276 2.77 -5.43 -18.83
CA SER A 276 2.77 -5.25 -20.29
C SER A 276 2.77 -3.76 -20.65
N GLN A 277 3.23 -3.43 -21.86
CA GLN A 277 3.11 -2.06 -22.40
C GLN A 277 1.64 -1.58 -22.38
N LYS A 278 0.70 -2.47 -22.72
CA LYS A 278 -0.74 -2.19 -22.65
C LYS A 278 -1.18 -1.80 -21.24
N THR A 279 -0.75 -2.54 -20.22
CA THR A 279 -1.05 -2.25 -18.81
C THR A 279 -0.51 -0.86 -18.41
N THR A 280 0.73 -0.55 -18.80
CA THR A 280 1.37 0.74 -18.50
C THR A 280 0.68 1.91 -19.21
N VAL A 281 0.30 1.77 -20.47
CA VAL A 281 -0.43 2.81 -21.24
C VAL A 281 -1.82 3.06 -20.65
N ILE A 282 -2.58 2.00 -20.34
CA ILE A 282 -3.89 2.12 -19.68
C ILE A 282 -3.74 2.82 -18.32
N TYR A 283 -2.69 2.50 -17.57
CA TYR A 283 -2.42 3.16 -16.30
C TYR A 283 -2.07 4.65 -16.48
N GLY A 284 -1.26 4.99 -17.48
CA GLY A 284 -0.97 6.38 -17.86
C GLY A 284 -2.23 7.17 -18.22
N ALA A 285 -3.15 6.58 -18.99
CA ALA A 285 -4.43 7.20 -19.29
C ALA A 285 -5.27 7.46 -18.02
N ARG A 286 -5.27 6.55 -17.04
CA ARG A 286 -5.93 6.75 -15.74
C ARG A 286 -5.27 7.86 -14.92
N LEU A 287 -3.94 8.00 -14.97
CA LEU A 287 -3.21 9.09 -14.33
C LEU A 287 -3.62 10.44 -14.94
N VAL A 288 -3.61 10.57 -16.27
CA VAL A 288 -4.05 11.80 -16.96
C VAL A 288 -5.50 12.12 -16.61
N ALA A 289 -6.41 11.14 -16.62
CA ALA A 289 -7.79 11.34 -16.22
C ALA A 289 -7.92 11.82 -14.75
N SER A 290 -7.05 11.33 -13.85
CA SER A 290 -7.04 11.76 -12.45
C SER A 290 -6.52 13.20 -12.29
N ILE A 291 -5.53 13.61 -13.10
CA ILE A 291 -5.05 15.00 -13.16
C ILE A 291 -6.16 15.92 -13.68
N LEU A 292 -6.84 15.55 -14.77
CA LEU A 292 -7.95 16.33 -15.31
C LEU A 292 -9.12 16.44 -14.32
N LEU A 293 -9.44 15.36 -13.60
CA LEU A 293 -10.44 15.40 -12.54
C LEU A 293 -10.03 16.35 -11.41
N MET A 294 -8.75 16.35 -11.02
CA MET A 294 -8.25 17.28 -10.01
C MET A 294 -8.37 18.72 -10.49
N GLU A 295 -7.93 19.01 -11.71
CA GLU A 295 -8.10 20.35 -12.30
C GLU A 295 -9.57 20.75 -12.32
N LEU A 296 -10.49 19.86 -12.71
CA LEU A 296 -11.92 20.16 -12.77
C LEU A 296 -12.48 20.52 -11.39
N ILE A 297 -12.13 19.75 -10.38
CA ILE A 297 -12.55 20.02 -8.99
C ILE A 297 -12.01 21.37 -8.53
N LEU A 298 -10.73 21.66 -8.77
CA LEU A 298 -10.11 22.92 -8.31
C LEU A 298 -10.64 24.17 -9.02
N HIS A 299 -11.21 24.03 -10.23
CA HIS A 299 -11.88 25.15 -10.90
C HIS A 299 -13.36 25.29 -10.50
N THR A 300 -13.97 24.26 -9.91
CA THR A 300 -15.42 24.24 -9.60
C THR A 300 -15.73 24.36 -8.12
N VAL A 301 -14.85 23.88 -7.25
CA VAL A 301 -15.04 23.80 -5.80
C VAL A 301 -13.80 24.34 -5.08
N TYR A 302 -13.92 25.51 -4.46
CA TYR A 302 -12.82 26.21 -3.79
C TYR A 302 -12.71 25.83 -2.31
N CYS A 303 -12.79 24.53 -2.01
CA CYS A 303 -12.92 24.05 -0.64
C CYS A 303 -11.68 24.32 0.22
N VAL A 304 -10.49 24.40 -0.37
CA VAL A 304 -9.26 24.64 0.38
C VAL A 304 -9.16 26.12 0.74
N ALA A 305 -9.42 27.01 -0.22
CA ALA A 305 -9.47 28.46 0.02
C ALA A 305 -10.56 28.83 1.05
N ILE A 306 -11.76 28.28 0.91
CA ILE A 306 -12.85 28.49 1.89
C ILE A 306 -12.44 27.98 3.27
N SER A 307 -11.76 26.83 3.34
CA SER A 307 -11.31 26.28 4.63
C SER A 307 -10.23 27.14 5.30
N LYS A 308 -9.31 27.72 4.53
CA LYS A 308 -8.32 28.67 5.06
C LYS A 308 -8.96 29.93 5.61
N TRP A 309 -10.03 30.42 4.98
CA TRP A 309 -10.78 31.56 5.49
C TRP A 309 -11.44 31.25 6.84
N GLY A 310 -11.97 30.03 7.00
CA GLY A 310 -12.33 29.49 8.32
C GLY A 310 -13.53 30.14 9.02
N HIS A 311 -14.29 30.99 8.32
CA HIS A 311 -15.45 31.69 8.87
C HIS A 311 -16.74 30.89 8.63
N TRP A 312 -16.92 29.84 9.43
CA TRP A 312 -18.02 28.88 9.26
C TRP A 312 -19.40 29.47 9.53
N GLU A 313 -19.51 30.65 10.14
CA GLU A 313 -20.81 31.28 10.38
C GLU A 313 -21.56 31.66 9.11
N ALA A 314 -20.83 31.95 8.03
CA ALA A 314 -21.41 32.31 6.74
C ALA A 314 -22.02 31.12 5.96
N PHE A 315 -21.85 29.90 6.46
CA PHE A 315 -22.32 28.68 5.80
C PHE A 315 -23.33 27.93 6.66
N SER A 316 -24.30 27.30 6.01
CA SER A 316 -25.23 26.37 6.65
C SER A 316 -24.50 25.09 7.10
N VAL A 317 -25.09 24.35 8.04
CA VAL A 317 -24.52 23.06 8.50
C VAL A 317 -24.30 22.09 7.33
N TYR A 318 -25.20 22.09 6.34
CA TYR A 318 -25.07 21.27 5.13
C TYR A 318 -23.85 21.67 4.30
N GLU A 319 -23.68 22.97 4.01
CA GLU A 319 -22.55 23.48 3.24
C GLU A 319 -21.21 23.21 3.95
N ILE A 320 -21.13 23.46 5.25
CA ILE A 320 -19.93 23.19 6.06
C ILE A 320 -19.55 21.71 5.99
N SER A 321 -20.53 20.82 6.14
CA SER A 321 -20.30 19.38 6.09
C SER A 321 -19.82 18.93 4.70
N LEU A 322 -20.34 19.54 3.63
CA LEU A 322 -19.87 19.30 2.27
C LEU A 322 -18.48 19.89 2.01
N ILE A 323 -18.16 21.06 2.55
CA ILE A 323 -16.80 21.63 2.48
C ILE A 323 -15.81 20.68 3.15
N GLY A 324 -16.14 20.16 4.34
CA GLY A 324 -15.32 19.15 5.02
C GLY A 324 -15.15 17.87 4.19
N TYR A 325 -16.24 17.34 3.63
CA TYR A 325 -16.18 16.18 2.74
C TYR A 325 -15.35 16.44 1.47
N MET A 326 -15.48 17.60 0.83
CA MET A 326 -14.72 17.97 -0.35
C MET A 326 -13.24 18.20 -0.03
N ARG A 327 -12.92 18.74 1.16
CA ARG A 327 -11.54 18.84 1.65
C ARG A 327 -10.89 17.47 1.80
N LEU A 328 -11.58 16.50 2.39
CA LEU A 328 -11.09 15.11 2.46
C LEU A 328 -10.95 14.49 1.06
N SER A 329 -11.92 14.75 0.16
CA SER A 329 -11.89 14.27 -1.23
C SER A 329 -10.68 14.82 -2.00
N PHE A 330 -10.40 16.10 -1.82
CA PHE A 330 -9.24 16.78 -2.37
C PHE A 330 -7.95 16.16 -1.86
N ILE A 331 -7.80 15.94 -0.54
CA ILE A 331 -6.60 15.30 0.03
C ILE A 331 -6.40 13.89 -0.55
N TRP A 332 -7.47 13.08 -0.63
CA TRP A 332 -7.40 11.75 -1.23
C TRP A 332 -6.97 11.82 -2.70
N LEU A 333 -7.55 12.71 -3.50
CA LEU A 333 -7.23 12.85 -4.92
C LEU A 333 -5.82 13.41 -5.14
N LYS A 334 -5.37 14.33 -4.29
CA LYS A 334 -4.02 14.91 -4.30
C LYS A 334 -2.97 13.80 -4.17
N LEU A 335 -3.12 12.99 -3.12
CA LEU A 335 -2.19 11.89 -2.85
C LEU A 335 -2.32 10.76 -3.89
N LEU A 336 -3.54 10.50 -4.41
CA LEU A 336 -3.74 9.60 -5.54
C LEU A 336 -2.88 10.03 -6.73
N VAL A 337 -3.00 11.28 -7.18
CA VAL A 337 -2.28 11.77 -8.37
C VAL A 337 -0.77 11.71 -8.17
N ILE A 338 -0.26 12.21 -7.03
CA ILE A 338 1.18 12.23 -6.73
C ILE A 338 1.75 10.80 -6.73
N TRP A 339 1.09 9.85 -6.06
CA TRP A 339 1.57 8.47 -6.01
C TRP A 339 1.36 7.71 -7.31
N ARG A 340 0.30 7.99 -8.07
CA ARG A 340 0.11 7.44 -9.41
C ARG A 340 1.17 7.91 -10.38
N PHE A 341 1.60 9.15 -10.29
CA PHE A 341 2.69 9.70 -11.10
C PHE A 341 3.98 8.92 -10.88
N ALA A 342 4.40 8.78 -9.62
CA ALA A 342 5.57 7.99 -9.24
C ALA A 342 5.48 6.52 -9.69
N ARG A 343 4.32 5.89 -9.44
CA ARG A 343 4.05 4.51 -9.84
C ARG A 343 4.06 4.32 -11.35
N PHE A 344 3.52 5.26 -12.12
CA PHE A 344 3.51 5.20 -13.59
C PHE A 344 4.94 5.13 -14.13
N TRP A 345 5.85 5.98 -13.63
CA TRP A 345 7.24 5.97 -14.05
C TRP A 345 7.99 4.71 -13.61
N ALA A 346 7.69 4.17 -12.42
CA ALA A 346 8.21 2.86 -12.03
C ALA A 346 7.73 1.73 -12.95
N MET A 347 6.44 1.72 -13.33
CA MET A 347 5.89 0.75 -14.30
C MET A 347 6.47 0.94 -15.70
N ALA A 348 6.74 2.19 -16.11
CA ALA A 348 7.41 2.49 -17.37
C ALA A 348 8.86 1.98 -17.38
N ASP A 349 9.55 1.99 -16.24
CA ASP A 349 10.87 1.36 -16.10
C ASP A 349 10.83 -0.18 -16.04
N GLY A 350 9.65 -0.76 -15.78
CA GLY A 350 9.44 -2.20 -15.66
C GLY A 350 9.41 -2.73 -14.22
N LEU A 351 9.25 -1.84 -13.23
CA LEU A 351 9.09 -2.16 -11.82
C LEU A 351 7.63 -2.11 -11.40
N GLU A 352 7.13 -3.24 -10.91
CA GLU A 352 5.77 -3.41 -10.39
C GLU A 352 5.73 -2.96 -8.94
N THR A 353 4.91 -1.95 -8.67
CA THR A 353 4.62 -1.47 -7.33
C THR A 353 3.13 -1.47 -7.06
N VAL A 354 2.77 -1.43 -5.78
CA VAL A 354 1.38 -1.45 -5.31
C VAL A 354 0.74 -0.07 -5.51
N GLU A 355 -0.52 -0.04 -5.94
CA GLU A 355 -1.32 1.19 -5.96
C GLU A 355 -1.58 1.65 -4.53
N ASN A 356 -1.16 2.88 -4.19
CA ASN A 356 -1.30 3.38 -2.82
C ASN A 356 -2.71 3.77 -2.41
N MET A 357 -3.57 4.11 -3.36
CA MET A 357 -4.98 4.39 -3.12
C MET A 357 -5.83 3.39 -3.90
N ARG A 358 -6.08 2.22 -3.30
CA ARG A 358 -6.80 1.14 -3.99
C ARG A 358 -8.30 1.40 -4.12
N ARG A 359 -8.86 2.16 -3.20
CA ARG A 359 -10.28 2.52 -3.17
C ARG A 359 -10.46 4.01 -3.01
N CYS A 360 -11.55 4.51 -3.58
CA CYS A 360 -12.04 5.86 -3.29
C CYS A 360 -12.37 5.97 -1.80
N MET A 361 -12.07 7.11 -1.18
CA MET A 361 -12.40 7.33 0.23
C MET A 361 -13.89 7.11 0.53
N SER A 362 -14.77 7.45 -0.42
CA SER A 362 -16.22 7.25 -0.30
C SER A 362 -16.67 5.82 -0.58
N ASN A 363 -15.74 4.93 -0.92
CA ASN A 363 -15.97 3.50 -1.06
C ASN A 363 -15.22 2.71 0.05
N ASN A 364 -15.26 3.21 1.29
CA ASN A 364 -14.74 2.54 2.48
C ASN A 364 -15.70 2.70 3.67
N TYR A 365 -16.09 1.58 4.29
CA TYR A 365 -16.97 1.55 5.47
C TYR A 365 -16.33 0.93 6.71
N SER A 366 -15.20 0.26 6.53
CA SER A 366 -14.40 -0.33 7.60
C SER A 366 -13.16 0.54 7.79
N LEU A 367 -12.88 0.91 9.04
CA LEU A 367 -11.66 1.62 9.41
C LEU A 367 -10.44 0.76 9.10
N GLN A 368 -10.53 -0.55 9.38
CA GLN A 368 -9.45 -1.48 9.06
C GLN A 368 -9.18 -1.56 7.57
N GLN A 369 -10.23 -1.67 6.74
CA GLN A 369 -10.08 -1.74 5.30
C GLN A 369 -9.58 -0.42 4.73
N PHE A 370 -10.07 0.72 5.25
CA PHE A 370 -9.60 2.05 4.87
C PHE A 370 -8.08 2.17 5.04
N TRP A 371 -7.53 1.87 6.22
CA TRP A 371 -6.08 1.97 6.46
C TRP A 371 -5.25 0.92 5.73
N ARG A 372 -5.85 -0.18 5.27
CA ARG A 372 -5.19 -1.16 4.39
C ARG A 372 -5.15 -0.71 2.93
N ASP A 373 -6.11 0.09 2.51
CA ASP A 373 -6.26 0.60 1.14
C ASP A 373 -5.68 2.01 0.95
N TRP A 374 -5.57 2.78 2.02
CA TRP A 374 -4.89 4.07 2.11
C TRP A 374 -3.39 3.87 2.29
N HIS A 375 -2.60 4.55 1.46
CA HIS A 375 -1.15 4.40 1.43
C HIS A 375 -0.71 2.92 1.46
N CYS A 376 -1.31 2.10 0.60
CA CYS A 376 -1.26 0.64 0.72
C CYS A 376 0.17 0.07 0.81
N SER A 377 1.14 0.62 0.06
CA SER A 377 2.53 0.17 0.15
C SER A 377 3.12 0.38 1.54
N TYR A 378 2.78 1.50 2.20
CA TYR A 378 3.23 1.81 3.55
C TYR A 378 2.56 0.88 4.56
N ASN A 379 1.25 0.62 4.41
CA ASN A 379 0.58 -0.37 5.25
C ASN A 379 1.25 -1.75 5.15
N LYS A 380 1.54 -2.24 3.93
CA LYS A 380 2.28 -3.50 3.73
C LYS A 380 3.66 -3.46 4.40
N TRP A 381 4.36 -2.34 4.29
CA TRP A 381 5.66 -2.13 4.93
C TRP A 381 5.58 -2.18 6.46
N LEU A 382 4.63 -1.45 7.07
CA LEU A 382 4.37 -1.46 8.51
C LEU A 382 4.05 -2.87 9.00
N VAL A 383 3.23 -3.59 8.24
CA VAL A 383 2.88 -4.98 8.56
C VAL A 383 4.13 -5.86 8.55
N ARG A 384 4.98 -5.76 7.53
CA ARG A 384 6.16 -6.60 7.35
C ARG A 384 7.27 -6.32 8.37
N TYR A 385 7.54 -5.06 8.67
CA TYR A 385 8.72 -4.63 9.41
C TYR A 385 8.44 -4.24 10.87
N ILE A 386 7.18 -3.99 11.25
CA ILE A 386 6.78 -3.67 12.63
C ILE A 386 5.80 -4.72 13.17
N TYR A 387 4.62 -4.85 12.54
CA TYR A 387 3.52 -5.63 13.10
C TYR A 387 3.85 -7.13 13.22
N ILE A 388 4.38 -7.76 12.16
CA ILE A 388 4.73 -9.19 12.17
C ILE A 388 5.86 -9.48 13.18
N PRO A 389 6.99 -8.73 13.18
CA PRO A 389 8.05 -8.92 14.17
C PRO A 389 7.61 -8.78 15.63
N LEU A 390 6.59 -7.95 15.92
CA LEU A 390 6.05 -7.77 17.28
C LEU A 390 5.02 -8.84 17.70
N GLY A 391 4.88 -9.93 16.94
CA GLY A 391 3.99 -11.05 17.26
C GLY A 391 2.70 -11.12 16.43
N GLY A 392 2.50 -10.17 15.52
CA GLY A 392 1.41 -10.19 14.56
C GLY A 392 0.04 -10.19 15.23
N ARG A 393 -0.84 -11.11 14.80
CA ARG A 393 -2.23 -11.19 15.30
C ARG A 393 -2.32 -11.52 16.79
N LYS A 394 -1.31 -12.15 17.39
CA LYS A 394 -1.33 -12.53 18.82
C LYS A 394 -1.33 -11.32 19.76
N THR A 395 -0.77 -10.19 19.32
CA THR A 395 -0.59 -8.95 20.08
C THR A 395 -1.27 -7.77 19.38
N SER A 396 -2.38 -8.02 18.66
CA SER A 396 -2.93 -7.08 17.67
C SER A 396 -3.21 -5.68 18.23
N SER A 397 -3.81 -5.53 19.41
CA SER A 397 -4.15 -4.21 19.97
C SER A 397 -2.90 -3.39 20.30
N TRP A 398 -1.90 -4.02 20.93
CA TRP A 398 -0.62 -3.38 21.23
C TRP A 398 0.13 -3.00 19.94
N ASN A 399 0.17 -3.91 18.97
CA ASN A 399 0.84 -3.65 17.70
C ASN A 399 0.18 -2.50 16.93
N THR A 400 -1.15 -2.38 16.95
CA THR A 400 -1.85 -1.25 16.34
C THR A 400 -1.41 0.06 16.98
N PHE A 401 -1.33 0.13 18.31
CA PHE A 401 -0.88 1.34 19.01
C PHE A 401 0.56 1.72 18.66
N VAL A 402 1.49 0.74 18.65
CA VAL A 402 2.90 0.96 18.27
C VAL A 402 3.00 1.41 16.81
N VAL A 403 2.25 0.76 15.90
CA VAL A 403 2.25 1.11 14.47
C VAL A 403 1.75 2.55 14.27
N PHE A 404 0.63 2.94 14.86
CA PHE A 404 0.12 4.31 14.71
C PHE A 404 1.01 5.36 15.38
N THR A 405 1.63 5.03 16.51
CA THR A 405 2.65 5.90 17.13
C THR A 405 3.83 6.12 16.17
N PHE A 406 4.33 5.05 15.55
CA PHE A 406 5.38 5.17 14.53
C PHE A 406 4.91 5.98 13.32
N VAL A 407 3.68 5.79 12.85
CA VAL A 407 3.11 6.58 11.75
C VAL A 407 3.12 8.07 12.09
N ALA A 408 2.73 8.47 13.30
CA ALA A 408 2.80 9.86 13.75
C ALA A 408 4.25 10.37 13.72
N LEU A 409 5.15 9.69 14.43
CA LEU A 409 6.56 10.09 14.54
C LEU A 409 7.25 10.21 13.17
N TRP A 410 6.96 9.29 12.25
CA TRP A 410 7.50 9.28 10.90
C TRP A 410 7.02 10.46 10.04
N HIS A 411 5.80 10.95 10.27
CA HIS A 411 5.26 12.09 9.56
C HIS A 411 5.77 13.42 10.12
N ASP A 412 5.66 13.62 11.43
CA ASP A 412 6.08 14.83 12.14
C ASP A 412 6.15 14.55 13.65
N LEU A 413 7.06 15.22 14.36
CA LEU A 413 7.17 15.16 15.83
C LEU A 413 6.14 16.02 16.57
N SER A 414 5.17 16.61 15.86
CA SER A 414 4.11 17.38 16.50
C SER A 414 3.20 16.53 17.41
N MET A 415 2.88 17.07 18.58
CA MET A 415 1.96 16.43 19.53
C MET A 415 0.56 16.23 18.93
N ARG A 416 0.15 17.10 18.00
CA ARG A 416 -1.14 17.02 17.32
C ARG A 416 -1.27 15.75 16.49
N LEU A 417 -0.24 15.40 15.71
CA LEU A 417 -0.25 14.14 14.94
C LEU A 417 -0.22 12.91 15.86
N LEU A 418 0.48 12.98 16.99
CA LEU A 418 0.51 11.89 17.96
C LEU A 418 -0.85 11.66 18.62
N GLN A 419 -1.51 12.72 19.07
CA GLN A 419 -2.88 12.65 19.62
C GLN A 419 -3.86 12.12 18.58
N TRP A 420 -3.78 12.59 17.34
CA TRP A 420 -4.59 12.07 16.23
C TRP A 420 -4.35 10.58 15.99
N ALA A 421 -3.09 10.12 15.97
CA ALA A 421 -2.77 8.72 15.75
C ALA A 421 -3.33 7.81 16.86
N TRP A 422 -3.29 8.26 18.11
CA TRP A 422 -3.90 7.56 19.23
C TRP A 422 -5.42 7.55 19.15
N LEU A 423 -6.05 8.67 18.76
CA LEU A 423 -7.48 8.72 18.49
C LEU A 423 -7.87 7.67 17.43
N ILE A 424 -7.14 7.59 16.32
CA ILE A 424 -7.36 6.57 15.29
C ILE A 424 -7.19 5.16 15.87
N ALA A 425 -6.12 4.90 16.62
CA ALA A 425 -5.90 3.60 17.26
C ALA A 425 -7.04 3.20 18.22
N LEU A 426 -7.63 4.16 18.93
CA LEU A 426 -8.81 3.94 19.78
C LEU A 426 -10.06 3.63 18.95
N LEU A 427 -10.25 4.31 17.81
CA LEU A 427 -11.37 4.06 16.89
C LEU A 427 -11.35 2.67 16.25
N PHE A 428 -10.20 1.97 16.23
CA PHE A 428 -10.13 0.57 15.83
C PHE A 428 -10.79 -0.39 16.82
N MET A 429 -10.87 -0.04 18.10
CA MET A 429 -11.35 -0.96 19.13
C MET A 429 -12.84 -1.29 18.98
N PRO A 430 -13.76 -0.32 18.79
CA PRO A 430 -15.18 -0.63 18.58
C PRO A 430 -15.42 -1.56 17.39
N GLU A 431 -14.77 -1.32 16.26
CA GLU A 431 -14.90 -2.19 15.07
C GLU A 431 -14.37 -3.60 15.34
N ALA A 432 -13.22 -3.72 16.02
CA ALA A 432 -12.64 -5.01 16.39
C ALA A 432 -13.54 -5.79 17.37
N LEU A 433 -14.08 -5.10 18.39
CA LEU A 433 -15.00 -5.66 19.39
C LEU A 433 -16.32 -6.11 18.74
N ALA A 434 -16.90 -5.26 17.89
CA ALA A 434 -18.11 -5.58 17.15
C ALA A 434 -17.88 -6.79 16.24
N THR A 435 -16.78 -6.81 15.49
CA THR A 435 -16.41 -7.95 14.64
C THR A 435 -16.24 -9.22 15.46
N TRP A 436 -15.54 -9.16 16.58
CA TRP A 436 -15.35 -10.32 17.47
C TRP A 436 -16.67 -10.85 18.05
N PHE A 437 -17.60 -9.97 18.43
CA PHE A 437 -18.87 -10.35 19.01
C PHE A 437 -19.88 -10.87 17.97
N PHE A 438 -19.97 -10.18 16.83
CA PHE A 438 -20.98 -10.41 15.80
C PHE A 438 -20.56 -11.41 14.72
N ASN A 439 -19.26 -11.71 14.54
CA ASN A 439 -18.79 -12.69 13.55
C ASN A 439 -19.01 -14.17 13.95
N ARG A 440 -19.98 -14.44 14.82
CA ARG A 440 -20.36 -15.81 15.22
C ARG A 440 -21.47 -16.33 14.29
N PRO A 441 -21.49 -17.63 13.93
CA PRO A 441 -22.49 -18.20 13.02
C PRO A 441 -23.96 -17.93 13.40
N LYS A 442 -24.23 -17.71 14.69
CA LYS A 442 -25.56 -17.34 15.21
C LYS A 442 -26.09 -16.01 14.67
N TRP A 443 -25.21 -15.06 14.40
CA TRP A 443 -25.55 -13.71 13.92
C TRP A 443 -25.49 -13.65 12.40
N THR A 444 -24.43 -14.18 11.79
CA THR A 444 -24.17 -14.06 10.35
C THR A 444 -25.21 -14.73 9.47
N ARG A 445 -26.01 -15.66 10.01
CA ARG A 445 -27.12 -16.32 9.30
C ARG A 445 -28.44 -15.55 9.36
N LYS A 446 -28.55 -14.50 10.18
CA LYS A 446 -29.79 -13.74 10.35
C LYS A 446 -29.96 -12.74 9.19
N PRO A 447 -31.17 -12.58 8.64
CA PRO A 447 -31.40 -11.67 7.50
C PRO A 447 -31.12 -10.20 7.83
N TYR A 448 -31.30 -9.79 9.09
CA TYR A 448 -31.03 -8.44 9.57
C TYR A 448 -29.55 -8.19 9.92
N PHE A 449 -28.67 -9.19 9.80
CA PHE A 449 -27.23 -9.04 10.11
C PHE A 449 -26.59 -7.95 9.26
N ARG A 450 -26.90 -7.93 7.95
CA ARG A 450 -26.42 -6.91 7.02
C ARG A 450 -26.85 -5.50 7.42
N PHE A 451 -28.04 -5.34 8.01
CA PHE A 451 -28.51 -4.06 8.52
C PHE A 451 -27.77 -3.65 9.80
N ILE A 452 -27.51 -4.58 10.73
CA ILE A 452 -26.66 -4.29 11.90
C ILE A 452 -25.26 -3.84 11.46
N CYS A 453 -24.68 -4.49 10.47
CA CYS A 453 -23.39 -4.10 9.91
C CYS A 453 -23.43 -2.70 9.27
N SER A 454 -24.53 -2.30 8.62
CA SER A 454 -24.63 -0.94 8.07
C SER A 454 -24.74 0.12 9.15
N LEU A 455 -25.41 -0.18 10.28
CA LEU A 455 -25.48 0.76 11.41
C LEU A 455 -24.06 1.04 11.96
N GLY A 456 -23.28 -0.02 12.20
CA GLY A 456 -21.88 0.11 12.63
C GLY A 456 -21.00 0.78 11.56
N GLY A 457 -21.18 0.41 10.29
CA GLY A 457 -20.44 1.00 9.17
C GLY A 457 -20.70 2.51 9.01
N ALA A 458 -21.92 2.97 9.26
CA ALA A 458 -22.27 4.39 9.14
C ALA A 458 -21.59 5.20 10.27
N LEU A 459 -21.59 4.66 11.50
CA LEU A 459 -20.83 5.25 12.61
C LEU A 459 -19.33 5.30 12.29
N ASN A 460 -18.78 4.23 11.70
CA ASN A 460 -17.38 4.19 11.28
C ASN A 460 -17.06 5.27 10.23
N ILE A 461 -17.92 5.46 9.22
CA ILE A 461 -17.72 6.51 8.21
C ILE A 461 -17.71 7.89 8.86
N ILE A 462 -18.68 8.19 9.73
CA ILE A 462 -18.75 9.48 10.44
C ILE A 462 -17.51 9.68 11.32
N ALA A 463 -17.13 8.67 12.10
CA ALA A 463 -15.95 8.73 12.96
C ALA A 463 -14.65 8.93 12.15
N MET A 464 -14.50 8.24 11.02
CA MET A 464 -13.37 8.44 10.10
C MET A 464 -13.35 9.84 9.50
N MET A 465 -14.50 10.38 9.08
CA MET A 465 -14.58 11.72 8.55
C MET A 465 -14.16 12.75 9.58
N ILE A 466 -14.69 12.67 10.80
CA ILE A 466 -14.35 13.60 11.89
C ILE A 466 -12.88 13.47 12.26
N ALA A 467 -12.38 12.26 12.52
CA ALA A 467 -11.01 12.05 12.95
C ALA A 467 -9.99 12.50 11.89
N ASN A 468 -10.26 12.25 10.60
CA ASN A 468 -9.40 12.72 9.52
C ASN A 468 -9.52 14.22 9.25
N LEU A 469 -10.70 14.82 9.46
CA LEU A 469 -10.84 16.28 9.42
C LEU A 469 -10.02 16.93 10.53
N VAL A 470 -10.01 16.39 11.75
CA VAL A 470 -9.14 16.88 12.84
C VAL A 470 -7.66 16.67 12.50
N GLY A 471 -7.30 15.51 11.96
CA GLY A 471 -5.89 15.16 11.65
C GLY A 471 -5.28 15.97 10.51
N PHE A 472 -6.03 16.19 9.42
CA PHE A 472 -5.59 16.96 8.25
C PHE A 472 -6.08 18.42 8.26
N GLY A 473 -6.86 18.77 9.28
CA GLY A 473 -7.40 20.10 9.51
C GLY A 473 -6.37 21.06 10.06
N ASP A 474 -6.70 22.32 10.08
CA ASP A 474 -6.10 23.40 10.86
C ASP A 474 -7.04 23.73 12.04
N ASP A 475 -6.70 24.73 12.86
CA ASP A 475 -7.50 25.07 14.05
C ASP A 475 -8.93 25.50 13.69
N SER A 476 -9.13 26.02 12.47
CA SER A 476 -10.46 26.37 11.94
C SER A 476 -11.41 25.18 11.94
N VAL A 477 -10.93 23.94 11.75
CA VAL A 477 -11.80 22.75 11.66
C VAL A 477 -12.56 22.49 12.96
N THR A 478 -12.04 22.92 14.11
CA THR A 478 -12.74 22.81 15.39
C THR A 478 -14.07 23.55 15.36
N GLY A 479 -14.09 24.79 14.83
CA GLY A 479 -15.33 25.56 14.70
C GLY A 479 -16.33 24.94 13.72
N MET A 480 -15.85 24.24 12.69
CA MET A 480 -16.70 23.44 11.80
C MET A 480 -17.36 22.29 12.57
N ILE A 481 -16.60 21.56 13.40
CA ILE A 481 -17.11 20.45 14.20
C ILE A 481 -18.13 20.95 15.22
N ASP A 482 -17.83 22.04 15.94
CA ASP A 482 -18.74 22.62 16.93
C ASP A 482 -20.09 22.98 16.32
N LYS A 483 -20.10 23.57 15.12
CA LYS A 483 -21.33 23.89 14.40
C LYS A 483 -22.09 22.65 13.92
N ILE A 484 -21.40 21.60 13.50
CA ILE A 484 -22.03 20.31 13.11
C ILE A 484 -22.69 19.62 14.30
N PHE A 485 -22.11 19.72 15.50
CA PHE A 485 -22.66 19.13 16.73
C PHE A 485 -23.59 20.07 17.52
N SER A 486 -23.84 21.27 17.01
CA SER A 486 -24.84 22.20 17.57
C SER A 486 -26.26 21.63 17.49
N HIS A 487 -27.20 22.23 18.23
CA HIS A 487 -28.62 21.86 18.18
C HIS A 487 -29.20 21.85 16.76
N GLN A 488 -28.75 22.78 15.90
CA GLN A 488 -29.18 22.86 14.50
C GLN A 488 -28.57 21.71 13.65
N GLY A 489 -27.40 21.20 14.04
CA GLY A 489 -26.71 20.15 13.31
C GLY A 489 -27.13 18.72 13.67
N ILE A 490 -27.76 18.50 14.84
CA ILE A 490 -28.25 17.17 15.23
C ILE A 490 -29.23 16.59 14.19
N GLY A 491 -30.18 17.40 13.69
CA GLY A 491 -31.11 16.97 12.65
C GLY A 491 -30.39 16.55 11.37
N PHE A 492 -29.37 17.31 10.96
CA PHE A 492 -28.53 16.99 9.80
C PHE A 492 -27.74 15.68 10.02
N LEU A 493 -27.18 15.46 11.20
CA LEU A 493 -26.44 14.24 11.53
C LEU A 493 -27.34 13.01 11.48
N ILE A 494 -28.57 13.09 11.99
CA ILE A 494 -29.55 11.99 11.94
C ILE A 494 -29.87 11.65 10.47
N ILE A 495 -30.20 12.65 9.65
CA ILE A 495 -30.49 12.45 8.23
C ILE A 495 -29.28 11.85 7.51
N THR A 496 -28.09 12.39 7.75
CA THR A 496 -26.84 11.90 7.17
C THR A 496 -26.57 10.45 7.55
N TYR A 497 -26.79 10.09 8.82
CA TYR A 497 -26.64 8.71 9.30
C TYR A 497 -27.57 7.73 8.56
N PHE A 498 -28.84 8.10 8.33
CA PHE A 498 -29.76 7.29 7.53
C PHE A 498 -29.33 7.17 6.07
N LEU A 499 -28.88 8.28 5.44
CA LEU A 499 -28.38 8.26 4.08
C LEU A 499 -27.12 7.39 3.93
N LEU A 500 -26.20 7.44 4.90
CA LEU A 500 -25.02 6.58 4.95
C LEU A 500 -25.39 5.11 5.11
N ASN A 501 -26.40 4.79 5.92
CA ASN A 501 -26.93 3.43 6.02
C ASN A 501 -27.43 2.91 4.67
N MET A 502 -28.17 3.72 3.91
CA MET A 502 -28.60 3.36 2.55
C MET A 502 -27.41 3.20 1.60
N HIS A 503 -26.43 4.10 1.69
CA HIS A 503 -25.21 4.05 0.89
C HIS A 503 -24.42 2.75 1.15
N LEU A 504 -24.33 2.32 2.41
CA LEU A 504 -23.66 1.09 2.82
C LEU A 504 -24.31 -0.16 2.24
N GLN A 505 -25.64 -0.18 2.12
CA GLN A 505 -26.32 -1.32 1.48
C GLN A 505 -25.86 -1.49 0.03
N VAL A 506 -25.61 -0.40 -0.69
CA VAL A 506 -25.05 -0.44 -2.05
C VAL A 506 -23.58 -0.88 -2.02
N MET A 507 -22.77 -0.36 -1.10
CA MET A 507 -21.37 -0.77 -0.96
C MET A 507 -21.22 -2.26 -0.66
N PHE A 508 -22.08 -2.83 0.19
CA PHE A 508 -22.08 -4.26 0.47
C PHE A 508 -22.41 -5.07 -0.78
N GLU A 509 -23.35 -4.63 -1.61
CA GLU A 509 -23.65 -5.32 -2.87
C GLU A 509 -22.49 -5.25 -3.86
N LEU A 510 -21.84 -4.09 -3.96
CA LEU A 510 -20.63 -3.93 -4.77
C LEU A 510 -19.51 -4.86 -4.28
N ARG A 511 -19.33 -4.98 -2.96
CA ARG A 511 -18.33 -5.87 -2.33
C ARG A 511 -18.62 -7.34 -2.65
N GLU A 512 -19.87 -7.76 -2.58
CA GLU A 512 -20.29 -9.12 -2.96
C GLU A 512 -20.09 -9.38 -4.46
N HIS A 513 -20.42 -8.43 -5.32
CA HIS A 513 -20.21 -8.54 -6.75
C HIS A 513 -18.72 -8.67 -7.11
N GLU A 514 -17.85 -7.86 -6.51
CA GLU A 514 -16.40 -7.97 -6.67
C GLU A 514 -15.90 -9.36 -6.24
N TYR A 515 -16.37 -9.87 -5.11
CA TYR A 515 -16.01 -11.20 -4.62
C TYR A 515 -16.46 -12.33 -5.58
N ARG A 516 -17.71 -12.27 -6.09
CA ARG A 516 -18.23 -13.23 -7.08
C ARG A 516 -17.38 -13.24 -8.35
N LYS A 517 -16.96 -12.06 -8.82
CA LYS A 517 -16.09 -11.92 -9.99
C LYS A 517 -14.71 -12.53 -9.77
N GLU A 518 -14.06 -12.21 -8.64
CA GLU A 518 -12.74 -12.79 -8.30
C GLU A 518 -12.81 -14.31 -8.22
N TYR A 519 -13.84 -14.85 -7.59
CA TYR A 519 -14.05 -16.30 -7.51
C TYR A 519 -14.26 -16.94 -8.88
N SER A 520 -15.05 -16.31 -9.75
CA SER A 520 -15.27 -16.83 -11.11
C SER A 520 -13.99 -16.88 -11.95
N LEU A 521 -13.10 -15.90 -11.80
CA LEU A 521 -11.80 -15.87 -12.47
C LEU A 521 -10.89 -16.97 -11.94
N MET A 522 -10.81 -17.14 -10.62
CA MET A 522 -10.04 -18.21 -10.00
C MET A 522 -10.54 -19.60 -10.43
N ALA A 523 -11.86 -19.78 -10.52
CA ALA A 523 -12.45 -21.02 -10.99
C ALA A 523 -12.11 -21.29 -12.46
N ALA A 524 -12.18 -20.27 -13.33
CA ALA A 524 -11.79 -20.37 -14.74
C ALA A 524 -10.31 -20.73 -14.92
N ASP A 525 -9.41 -20.06 -14.19
CA ASP A 525 -7.97 -20.35 -14.22
C ASP A 525 -7.67 -21.79 -13.76
N SER A 526 -8.39 -22.27 -12.74
CA SER A 526 -8.25 -23.64 -12.26
C SER A 526 -8.73 -24.70 -13.26
N ALA A 527 -9.81 -24.41 -14.01
CA ALA A 527 -10.34 -25.30 -15.04
C ALA A 527 -9.40 -25.38 -16.27
N ILE A 528 -8.84 -24.24 -16.67
CA ILE A 528 -7.83 -24.19 -17.76
C ILE A 528 -6.57 -24.97 -17.36
N ALA A 529 -6.14 -24.86 -16.10
CA ALA A 529 -5.01 -25.61 -15.59
C ALA A 529 -5.26 -27.13 -15.56
N SER A 530 -6.48 -27.57 -15.22
CA SER A 530 -6.83 -29.00 -15.26
C SER A 530 -6.88 -29.57 -16.67
N ASP A 531 -7.44 -28.83 -17.63
CA ASP A 531 -7.48 -29.26 -19.05
C ASP A 531 -6.08 -29.31 -19.68
N ALA A 532 -5.20 -28.37 -19.33
CA ALA A 532 -3.81 -28.40 -19.77
C ALA A 532 -3.01 -29.59 -19.20
N SER A 533 -3.37 -30.07 -18.00
CA SER A 533 -2.78 -31.28 -17.41
C SER A 533 -3.40 -32.59 -17.94
N GLY A 534 -4.64 -32.56 -18.44
CA GLY A 534 -5.34 -33.72 -18.99
C GLY A 534 -4.94 -34.10 -20.42
N HIS A 535 -4.26 -33.20 -21.15
CA HIS A 535 -3.75 -33.47 -22.50
C HIS A 535 -2.31 -34.01 -22.55
N GLY A 536 -1.71 -34.36 -21.41
CA GLY A 536 -0.36 -34.94 -21.31
C GLY A 536 -0.30 -36.47 -21.26
N GLU A 537 -1.43 -37.18 -21.10
CA GLU A 537 -1.45 -38.64 -20.96
C GLU A 537 -2.43 -39.31 -21.94
N HIS A 538 -2.30 -39.10 -23.24
CA HIS A 538 -2.85 -40.03 -24.23
C HIS A 538 -1.98 -40.10 -25.48
N GLY A 539 -0.99 -40.99 -25.43
CA GLY A 539 -0.21 -41.40 -26.58
C GLY A 539 0.43 -42.76 -26.32
N THR A 540 0.08 -43.73 -27.17
CA THR A 540 0.61 -45.11 -27.27
C THR A 540 0.04 -46.17 -26.30
N GLY A 541 -0.77 -47.07 -26.85
CA GLY A 541 -1.30 -48.25 -26.15
C GLY A 541 -2.44 -48.93 -26.91
N THR A 542 -2.05 -49.68 -27.94
CA THR A 542 -2.81 -50.52 -28.89
C THR A 542 -4.07 -51.24 -28.37
N GLN A 543 -5.10 -51.26 -29.24
CA GLN A 543 -6.30 -52.11 -29.14
C GLN A 543 -5.96 -53.59 -28.96
N PHE A 544 -6.72 -54.31 -28.12
CA PHE A 544 -7.27 -55.63 -28.43
C PHE A 544 -8.44 -55.98 -27.49
N GLU A 545 -9.52 -56.50 -28.08
CA GLU A 545 -10.77 -56.95 -27.46
C GLU A 545 -10.61 -58.17 -26.52
N MET A 546 -11.41 -58.24 -25.45
CA MET A 546 -12.45 -59.28 -25.27
C MET A 546 -13.14 -59.15 -23.90
N SER A 547 -14.45 -59.39 -23.90
CA SER A 547 -15.34 -59.45 -22.73
C SER A 547 -15.41 -60.88 -22.14
N PRO A 548 -16.20 -61.18 -21.10
CA PRO A 548 -15.75 -61.51 -19.75
C PRO A 548 -15.99 -62.99 -19.36
N ARG A 549 -15.31 -63.51 -18.32
CA ARG A 549 -15.78 -64.73 -17.61
C ARG A 549 -15.21 -64.93 -16.20
N ASN A 550 -16.16 -65.31 -15.33
CA ASN A 550 -16.18 -65.88 -13.98
C ASN A 550 -14.99 -66.72 -13.45
N GLY A 551 -14.94 -66.81 -12.11
CA GLY A 551 -14.41 -67.95 -11.32
C GLY A 551 -13.16 -67.58 -10.53
N ALA A 552 -13.21 -67.42 -9.20
CA ALA A 552 -13.26 -68.45 -8.14
C ALA A 552 -11.86 -68.98 -7.76
N ASP A 553 -11.62 -69.00 -6.43
CA ASP A 553 -10.60 -69.77 -5.69
C ASP A 553 -9.11 -69.45 -5.99
N SER A 554 -8.15 -69.58 -5.08
CA SER A 554 -8.07 -69.84 -3.65
C SER A 554 -6.59 -69.66 -3.25
N SER A 555 -6.37 -69.59 -1.94
CA SER A 555 -5.29 -70.26 -1.20
C SER A 555 -3.84 -69.74 -1.20
N ASP A 556 -3.44 -69.42 0.03
CA ASP A 556 -2.28 -69.96 0.77
C ASP A 556 -0.91 -69.29 0.76
N GLY A 557 -0.33 -69.27 1.98
CA GLY A 557 1.11 -69.28 2.25
C GLY A 557 1.67 -67.96 2.78
N ASN A 558 1.44 -67.53 4.02
CA ASN A 558 1.93 -68.05 5.30
C ASN A 558 3.38 -67.62 5.68
N ASN A 559 3.50 -67.25 6.96
CA ASN A 559 4.69 -67.17 7.83
C ASN A 559 5.68 -65.98 7.68
N SER A 560 5.66 -65.01 8.60
CA SER A 560 6.21 -64.99 9.99
C SER A 560 7.65 -64.47 9.98
N SER A 561 8.07 -63.47 10.76
CA SER A 561 7.94 -63.35 12.21
C SER A 561 8.11 -61.90 12.72
N THR A 562 7.35 -61.61 13.77
CA THR A 562 7.37 -60.49 14.73
C THR A 562 8.53 -60.70 15.74
N PRO A 563 8.63 -60.07 16.95
CA PRO A 563 7.77 -59.08 17.66
C PRO A 563 8.61 -57.95 18.35
N TYR A 564 8.10 -56.89 18.99
CA TYR A 564 7.29 -56.82 20.22
C TYR A 564 6.82 -55.36 20.41
N SER A 565 5.50 -55.14 20.54
CA SER A 565 4.74 -54.61 21.71
C SER A 565 4.97 -53.14 22.10
N ALA A 566 3.98 -52.34 22.50
CA ALA A 566 2.76 -52.62 23.26
C ALA A 566 1.74 -51.48 22.99
N THR A 567 0.49 -51.78 22.60
CA THR A 567 -0.76 -51.83 23.42
C THR A 567 -1.00 -50.60 24.31
N LYS A 568 -2.19 -49.98 24.41
CA LYS A 568 -3.60 -50.44 24.47
C LYS A 568 -4.52 -49.24 24.11
N SER A 569 -5.50 -49.36 23.22
CA SER A 569 -6.90 -49.82 23.44
C SER A 569 -7.75 -48.92 24.35
N ARG A 570 -8.88 -48.39 23.84
CA ARG A 570 -10.28 -48.89 24.06
C ARG A 570 -11.28 -47.76 23.70
N ARG A 571 -11.99 -47.80 22.55
CA ARG A 571 -13.28 -48.48 22.24
C ARG A 571 -14.52 -47.80 22.84
N LYS A 572 -15.45 -47.35 21.98
CA LYS A 572 -16.89 -47.68 22.07
C LYS A 572 -17.61 -47.44 20.72
N ASN A 573 -18.31 -48.49 20.29
CA ASN A 573 -19.13 -48.66 19.08
C ASN A 573 -20.59 -48.23 19.30
N SER A 574 -21.31 -47.95 18.20
CA SER A 574 -22.56 -48.63 17.77
C SER A 574 -23.11 -47.92 16.51
N ASN A 575 -23.14 -48.57 15.33
CA ASN A 575 -24.30 -49.24 14.67
C ASN A 575 -25.47 -48.28 14.32
N THR A 576 -26.08 -48.21 13.13
CA THR A 576 -26.50 -49.25 12.15
C THR A 576 -26.87 -48.60 10.79
N ALA A 577 -26.92 -49.43 9.73
CA ALA A 577 -27.23 -49.11 8.33
C ALA A 577 -28.72 -48.82 8.04
N ASP A 578 -29.04 -48.11 6.95
CA ASP A 578 -29.85 -48.65 5.84
C ASP A 578 -29.86 -47.76 4.57
N SER A 579 -30.33 -48.37 3.49
CA SER A 579 -30.21 -48.10 2.06
C SER A 579 -31.26 -47.16 1.42
N GLY A 580 -30.96 -46.59 0.24
CA GLY A 580 -31.97 -46.32 -0.81
C GLY A 580 -32.17 -44.88 -1.33
N LEU A 581 -31.91 -44.74 -2.65
CA LEU A 581 -32.51 -43.82 -3.64
C LEU A 581 -32.08 -42.34 -3.78
N SER A 582 -31.64 -42.09 -5.02
CA SER A 582 -31.34 -40.89 -5.80
C SER A 582 -32.29 -39.66 -5.69
N SER A 583 -31.71 -38.45 -5.51
CA SER A 583 -32.11 -37.19 -6.20
C SER A 583 -31.14 -36.01 -5.88
N PRO A 584 -31.10 -34.93 -6.68
CA PRO A 584 -29.93 -34.06 -6.84
C PRO A 584 -29.89 -32.93 -5.79
N HIS A 585 -29.13 -33.13 -4.70
CA HIS A 585 -28.86 -32.06 -3.73
C HIS A 585 -27.37 -31.79 -3.50
N HIS A 586 -26.48 -32.32 -4.35
CA HIS A 586 -25.04 -32.26 -4.10
C HIS A 586 -24.34 -30.94 -4.48
N VAL A 587 -25.05 -29.91 -4.94
CA VAL A 587 -24.45 -28.61 -5.30
C VAL A 587 -24.53 -27.57 -4.17
N GLU A 588 -25.37 -27.74 -3.16
CA GLU A 588 -25.58 -26.71 -2.12
C GLU A 588 -24.65 -26.81 -0.90
N SER A 589 -23.97 -27.94 -0.67
CA SER A 589 -23.24 -28.17 0.59
C SER A 589 -21.78 -27.69 0.63
N LEU A 590 -21.22 -27.26 -0.50
CA LEU A 590 -19.85 -26.70 -0.56
C LEU A 590 -19.78 -25.17 -0.40
N THR A 591 -20.92 -24.49 -0.24
CA THR A 591 -21.04 -23.01 -0.10
C THR A 591 -20.66 -22.44 1.29
N LYS A 592 -20.03 -23.24 2.17
CA LYS A 592 -19.76 -22.85 3.58
C LYS A 592 -18.27 -22.83 3.96
N ARG A 593 -17.36 -22.51 3.04
CA ARG A 593 -16.10 -21.87 3.47
C ARG A 593 -16.43 -20.43 3.88
N GLN A 594 -16.05 -20.08 5.11
CA GLN A 594 -16.40 -18.85 5.82
C GLN A 594 -16.35 -17.61 4.91
N ARG A 595 -17.53 -17.00 4.70
CA ARG A 595 -17.71 -15.72 4.01
C ARG A 595 -17.01 -14.62 4.83
N PRO A 596 -16.02 -13.90 4.31
CA PRO A 596 -15.55 -12.70 4.96
C PRO A 596 -16.51 -11.57 4.61
N LEU A 597 -17.53 -11.35 5.45
CA LEU A 597 -18.11 -10.02 5.63
C LEU A 597 -17.12 -9.23 6.50
N HIS A 598 -15.98 -8.87 5.92
CA HIS A 598 -15.02 -7.95 6.49
C HIS A 598 -15.04 -6.66 5.66
#